data_AF-C1B9A7-F1
#
_entry.id   AF-C1B9A7-F1
#
_cell.length_a   1.000
_cell.length_b   1.000
_cell.length_c   1.000
_cell.angle_alpha   90.00
_cell.angle_beta   90.00
_cell.angle_gamma   90.00
#
_symmetry.space_group_name_H-M   'P 1'
#
loop_
_entity.id
_entity.type
_entity.pdbx_description
1 polymer ?
#
loop_
_entity_poly.entity_id
_entity_poly.type
_entity_poly.pdbx_seq_one_letter_code
_entity_poly.pdbx_strand_id
1 'polypeptide(L)'
;MTEIGYGAHQALASFIADREQPVDEDDRDPNWKLRAACAGNRQPDIFFPKRNAGRENPTRDASITKARKFCNHCPVRRECAQSALDNKEYYGVWAGVYLSGTRTGPLMHQLKLCAADANYRPKRDTPQKPKKVIEQELSDRRVKVQELINDGYSVAAVAAKVGASVRSVMRDCKVLQQSGKLIKDRRTYGQASKEPGRIVQELIRKGHSNHEIAARTGFTQRMVRAHRERVNRENTAQAS
;
A
#
# COMPACT_ATOMS: atom_id res chain seq x y z
N MET A 1 -58.11 13.48 -17.94
CA MET A 1 -57.85 12.06 -18.21
C MET A 1 -56.60 12.00 -19.06
N THR A 2 -55.45 11.73 -18.44
CA THR A 2 -54.18 11.61 -19.16
C THR A 2 -53.48 10.39 -18.60
N GLU A 3 -53.54 9.28 -19.34
CA GLU A 3 -52.91 8.01 -19.00
C GLU A 3 -51.39 8.17 -19.12
N ILE A 4 -50.67 7.91 -18.02
CA ILE A 4 -49.22 7.83 -18.01
C ILE A 4 -48.85 6.37 -18.29
N GLY A 5 -48.18 6.15 -19.42
CA GLY A 5 -47.83 4.83 -19.96
C GLY A 5 -46.86 4.03 -19.08
N TYR A 6 -47.28 2.83 -18.71
CA TYR A 6 -46.50 1.78 -18.05
C TYR A 6 -45.60 1.01 -19.05
N GLY A 7 -44.87 1.71 -19.93
CA GLY A 7 -44.06 1.07 -20.98
C GLY A 7 -42.62 0.69 -20.59
N ALA A 8 -42.09 1.25 -19.50
CA ALA A 8 -40.67 1.09 -19.15
C ALA A 8 -40.35 -0.08 -18.21
N HIS A 9 -41.36 -0.64 -17.52
CA HIS A 9 -41.15 -1.75 -16.58
C HIS A 9 -41.12 -3.14 -17.23
N GLN A 10 -41.68 -3.28 -18.45
CA GLN A 10 -41.78 -4.58 -19.12
C GLN A 10 -40.48 -4.99 -19.84
N ALA A 11 -39.67 -4.02 -20.28
CA ALA A 11 -38.39 -4.28 -20.95
C ALA A 11 -37.22 -4.59 -20.00
N LEU A 12 -37.33 -4.27 -18.71
CA LEU A 12 -36.31 -4.62 -17.71
C LEU A 12 -36.46 -6.06 -17.21
N ALA A 13 -37.68 -6.61 -17.24
CA ALA A 13 -37.96 -7.98 -16.81
C ALA A 13 -37.38 -9.02 -17.77
N SER A 14 -37.36 -8.74 -19.07
CA SER A 14 -36.79 -9.62 -20.10
C SER A 14 -35.26 -9.61 -20.16
N PHE A 15 -34.60 -8.57 -19.65
CA PHE A 15 -33.13 -8.50 -19.59
C PHE A 15 -32.53 -9.19 -18.35
N ILE A 16 -33.33 -9.36 -17.29
CA ILE A 16 -32.93 -10.05 -16.05
C ILE A 16 -33.16 -11.56 -16.16
N ALA A 17 -34.16 -12.01 -16.94
CA ALA A 17 -34.51 -13.42 -17.09
C ALA A 17 -33.48 -14.27 -17.86
N ASP A 18 -32.58 -13.65 -18.62
CA ASP A 18 -31.60 -14.36 -19.48
C ASP A 18 -30.20 -14.51 -18.84
N ARG A 19 -30.02 -14.03 -17.59
CA ARG A 19 -28.72 -14.01 -16.89
C ARG A 19 -28.66 -14.92 -15.66
N GLU A 20 -29.62 -15.83 -15.51
CA GLU A 20 -29.53 -16.98 -14.61
C GLU A 20 -29.42 -18.25 -15.44
N GLN A 21 -28.31 -18.40 -16.16
CA GLN A 21 -27.90 -19.75 -16.56
C GLN A 21 -27.47 -20.49 -15.29
N PRO A 22 -28.09 -21.64 -14.96
CA PRO A 22 -27.60 -22.50 -13.90
C PRO A 22 -26.16 -22.87 -14.27
N VAL A 23 -25.21 -22.55 -13.41
CA VAL A 23 -23.89 -23.17 -13.53
C VAL A 23 -24.09 -24.63 -13.19
N ASP A 24 -23.96 -25.51 -14.17
CA ASP A 24 -24.05 -26.96 -13.95
C ASP A 24 -23.08 -27.34 -12.82
N GLU A 25 -23.60 -27.70 -11.65
CA GLU A 25 -22.78 -28.01 -10.47
C GLU A 25 -21.94 -29.29 -10.64
N ASP A 26 -22.19 -30.06 -11.70
CA ASP A 26 -21.64 -31.41 -11.92
C ASP A 26 -20.53 -31.47 -12.99
N ASP A 27 -20.14 -30.35 -13.61
CA ASP A 27 -19.07 -30.32 -14.61
C ASP A 27 -17.66 -30.17 -13.98
N ARG A 28 -17.50 -30.67 -12.75
CA ARG A 28 -16.23 -30.63 -12.03
C ARG A 28 -15.35 -31.77 -12.50
N ASP A 29 -14.47 -31.49 -13.46
CA ASP A 29 -13.40 -32.39 -13.89
C ASP A 29 -12.78 -33.12 -12.68
N PRO A 30 -13.01 -34.44 -12.50
CA PRO A 30 -12.53 -35.18 -11.32
C PRO A 30 -11.01 -35.20 -11.24
N ASN A 31 -10.33 -34.91 -12.36
CA ASN A 31 -8.89 -34.90 -12.51
C ASN A 31 -8.29 -33.49 -12.45
N TRP A 32 -9.04 -32.46 -12.03
CA TRP A 32 -8.55 -31.08 -11.94
C TRP A 32 -7.23 -30.97 -11.15
N LYS A 33 -7.03 -31.83 -10.15
CA LYS A 33 -5.79 -31.88 -9.35
C LYS A 33 -4.55 -32.15 -10.20
N LEU A 34 -4.67 -32.94 -11.26
CA LEU A 34 -3.56 -33.25 -12.18
C LEU A 34 -3.15 -32.03 -13.02
N ARG A 35 -4.07 -31.10 -13.27
CA ARG A 35 -3.82 -29.83 -13.99
C ARG A 35 -3.31 -28.72 -13.06
N ALA A 36 -3.22 -28.97 -11.75
CA ALA A 36 -2.78 -27.96 -10.80
C ALA A 36 -1.29 -27.62 -10.99
N ALA A 37 -0.95 -26.33 -10.93
CA ALA A 37 0.45 -25.90 -11.05
C ALA A 37 1.36 -26.42 -9.91
N CYS A 38 0.78 -26.84 -8.79
CA CYS A 38 1.51 -27.52 -7.71
C CYS A 38 1.66 -29.03 -7.95
N ALA A 39 0.87 -29.63 -8.84
CA ALA A 39 1.02 -31.03 -9.22
C ALA A 39 2.36 -31.23 -9.94
N GLY A 40 3.10 -32.28 -9.60
CA GLY A 40 4.43 -32.55 -10.15
C GLY A 40 5.55 -31.65 -9.63
N ASN A 41 5.28 -30.73 -8.69
CA ASN A 41 6.34 -29.96 -8.05
C ASN A 41 7.21 -30.87 -7.15
N ARG A 42 8.54 -30.75 -7.28
CA ARG A 42 9.51 -31.54 -6.48
C ARG A 42 9.48 -31.24 -4.98
N GLN A 43 8.76 -30.20 -4.55
CA GLN A 43 8.66 -29.75 -3.15
C GLN A 43 7.18 -29.52 -2.74
N PRO A 44 6.37 -30.57 -2.57
CA PRO A 44 4.96 -30.45 -2.19
C PRO A 44 4.75 -29.82 -0.80
N ASP A 45 5.71 -30.00 0.11
CA ASP A 45 5.68 -29.46 1.49
C ASP A 45 5.63 -27.92 1.54
N ILE A 46 6.04 -27.23 0.46
CA ILE A 46 5.91 -25.77 0.35
C ILE A 46 4.45 -25.33 0.30
N PHE A 47 3.58 -26.17 -0.27
CA PHE A 47 2.16 -25.91 -0.44
C PHE A 47 1.34 -26.49 0.71
N PHE A 48 1.70 -27.69 1.16
CA PHE A 48 0.97 -28.48 2.14
C PHE A 48 1.85 -28.84 3.35
N PRO A 49 2.30 -27.84 4.14
CA PRO A 49 3.10 -28.10 5.32
C PRO A 49 2.34 -28.98 6.31
N LYS A 50 3.05 -29.94 6.90
CA LYS A 50 2.51 -30.84 7.92
C LYS A 50 1.94 -30.06 9.11
N ARG A 51 0.94 -30.63 9.78
CA ARG A 51 0.16 -30.05 10.90
C ARG A 51 1.00 -29.48 12.05
N ASN A 52 2.24 -29.96 12.21
CA ASN A 52 3.20 -29.58 13.25
C ASN A 52 4.23 -28.52 12.82
N ALA A 53 4.12 -27.92 11.63
CA ALA A 53 4.90 -26.75 11.26
C ALA A 53 4.37 -25.53 12.05
N GLY A 54 4.86 -25.34 13.28
CA GLY A 54 4.43 -24.29 14.19
C GLY A 54 4.47 -22.88 13.58
N ARG A 55 3.74 -21.94 14.20
CA ARG A 55 3.65 -20.54 13.73
C ARG A 55 4.99 -19.79 13.73
N GLU A 56 6.00 -20.33 14.42
CA GLU A 56 7.26 -19.66 14.78
C GLU A 56 8.44 -19.96 13.85
N ASN A 57 8.21 -20.60 12.69
CA ASN A 57 9.31 -20.86 11.75
C ASN A 57 9.51 -19.67 10.78
N PRO A 58 10.64 -18.93 10.82
CA PRO A 58 10.91 -17.80 9.91
C PRO A 58 10.94 -18.19 8.42
N THR A 59 11.23 -19.46 8.12
CA THR A 59 11.23 -19.99 6.74
C THR A 59 9.82 -20.22 6.17
N ARG A 60 8.80 -20.16 7.03
CA ARG A 60 7.38 -20.31 6.69
C ARG A 60 6.89 -19.20 5.77
N ASP A 61 7.19 -17.94 6.09
CA ASP A 61 6.72 -16.79 5.32
C ASP A 61 7.31 -16.76 3.91
N ALA A 62 8.59 -17.14 3.78
CA ALA A 62 9.25 -17.31 2.50
C ALA A 62 8.62 -18.46 1.68
N SER A 63 8.33 -19.58 2.32
CA SER A 63 7.69 -20.75 1.70
C SER A 63 6.26 -20.44 1.24
N ILE A 64 5.45 -19.78 2.08
CA ILE A 64 4.09 -19.34 1.72
C ILE A 64 4.15 -18.34 0.56
N THR A 65 5.08 -17.38 0.60
CA THR A 65 5.26 -16.41 -0.48
C THR A 65 5.61 -17.13 -1.80
N LYS A 66 6.47 -18.14 -1.75
CA LYS A 66 6.83 -18.98 -2.90
C LYS A 66 5.61 -19.76 -3.40
N ALA A 67 4.88 -20.47 -2.53
CA ALA A 67 3.67 -21.21 -2.87
C ALA A 67 2.61 -20.32 -3.55
N ARG A 68 2.34 -19.14 -2.98
CA ARG A 68 1.35 -18.19 -3.52
C ARG A 68 1.70 -17.68 -4.91
N LYS A 69 3.00 -17.53 -5.25
CA LYS A 69 3.41 -17.17 -6.61
C LYS A 69 2.96 -18.20 -7.64
N PHE A 70 3.07 -19.49 -7.32
CA PHE A 70 2.54 -20.56 -8.17
C PHE A 70 1.00 -20.54 -8.20
N CYS A 71 0.35 -20.45 -7.03
CA CYS A 71 -1.11 -20.46 -6.96
C CYS A 71 -1.75 -19.30 -7.73
N ASN A 72 -1.11 -18.14 -7.82
CA ASN A 72 -1.62 -16.98 -8.58
C ASN A 72 -1.69 -17.20 -10.10
N HIS A 73 -1.02 -18.21 -10.63
CA HIS A 73 -1.00 -18.55 -12.05
C HIS A 73 -1.57 -19.95 -12.31
N CYS A 74 -2.10 -20.60 -11.27
CA CYS A 74 -2.67 -21.94 -11.39
C CYS A 74 -3.98 -21.88 -12.20
N PRO A 75 -4.22 -22.80 -13.16
CA PRO A 75 -5.44 -22.79 -13.97
C PRO A 75 -6.68 -23.28 -13.21
N VAL A 76 -6.51 -24.09 -12.16
CA VAL A 76 -7.59 -24.78 -11.43
C VAL A 76 -7.93 -24.14 -10.08
N ARG A 77 -7.89 -22.80 -10.02
CA ARG A 77 -8.05 -22.07 -8.75
C ARG A 77 -9.46 -22.16 -8.19
N ARG A 78 -10.48 -22.23 -9.05
CA ARG A 78 -11.88 -22.34 -8.62
C ARG A 78 -12.11 -23.70 -7.95
N GLU A 79 -11.72 -24.77 -8.62
CA GLU A 79 -11.80 -26.15 -8.16
C GLU A 79 -10.99 -26.34 -6.87
N CYS A 80 -9.78 -25.75 -6.82
CA CYS A 80 -8.93 -25.77 -5.63
C CYS A 80 -9.57 -25.06 -4.42
N ALA A 81 -10.16 -23.88 -4.62
CA ALA A 81 -10.83 -23.13 -3.57
C ALA A 81 -12.08 -23.86 -3.05
N GLN A 82 -12.88 -24.39 -3.99
CA GLN A 82 -14.08 -25.14 -3.67
C GLN A 82 -13.74 -26.43 -2.91
N SER A 83 -12.74 -27.18 -3.38
CA SER A 83 -12.23 -28.36 -2.67
C SER A 83 -11.77 -28.04 -1.25
N ALA A 84 -11.13 -26.89 -1.01
CA ALA A 84 -10.71 -26.49 0.34
C ALA A 84 -11.88 -26.12 1.27
N LEU A 85 -12.97 -25.62 0.69
CA LEU A 85 -14.21 -25.32 1.40
C LEU A 85 -14.95 -26.61 1.75
N ASP A 86 -15.17 -27.47 0.74
CA ASP A 86 -15.92 -28.74 0.84
C ASP A 86 -15.27 -29.70 1.84
N ASN A 87 -13.95 -29.90 1.71
CA ASN A 87 -13.19 -30.82 2.57
C ASN A 87 -12.78 -30.22 3.92
N LYS A 88 -13.23 -28.98 4.20
CA LYS A 88 -12.88 -28.25 5.44
C LYS A 88 -11.39 -28.25 5.72
N GLU A 89 -10.58 -27.97 4.71
CA GLU A 89 -9.12 -27.94 4.84
C GLU A 89 -8.68 -26.93 5.91
N TYR A 90 -7.70 -27.31 6.72
CA TYR A 90 -7.20 -26.46 7.82
C TYR A 90 -5.77 -25.97 7.59
N TYR A 91 -5.00 -26.64 6.74
CA TYR A 91 -3.58 -26.37 6.56
C TYR A 91 -3.23 -26.26 5.08
N GLY A 92 -2.27 -25.39 4.76
CA GLY A 92 -1.70 -25.27 3.43
C GLY A 92 -2.21 -24.09 2.61
N VAL A 93 -1.73 -23.99 1.38
CA VAL A 93 -2.04 -22.89 0.46
C VAL A 93 -3.04 -23.37 -0.58
N TRP A 94 -4.26 -22.86 -0.48
CA TRP A 94 -5.40 -23.24 -1.31
C TRP A 94 -5.86 -22.04 -2.14
N ALA A 95 -5.82 -22.16 -3.47
CA ALA A 95 -6.13 -21.09 -4.42
C ALA A 95 -5.39 -19.75 -4.18
N GLY A 96 -4.30 -19.77 -3.41
CA GLY A 96 -3.52 -18.60 -3.00
C GLY A 96 -3.84 -18.05 -1.60
N VAL A 97 -4.81 -18.65 -0.90
CA VAL A 97 -5.15 -18.39 0.51
C VAL A 97 -4.35 -19.34 1.38
N TYR A 98 -3.70 -18.84 2.42
CA TYR A 98 -2.94 -19.70 3.33
C TYR A 98 -3.73 -20.00 4.61
N LEU A 99 -3.88 -21.28 4.93
CA LEU A 99 -4.54 -21.79 6.13
C LEU A 99 -3.49 -22.34 7.09
N SER A 100 -3.54 -21.89 8.34
CA SER A 100 -2.54 -22.22 9.38
C SER A 100 -3.11 -23.01 10.55
N GLY A 101 -4.17 -23.77 10.32
CA GLY A 101 -4.95 -24.44 11.35
C GLY A 101 -6.18 -23.66 11.82
N THR A 102 -6.37 -22.43 11.34
CA THR A 102 -7.53 -21.59 11.66
C THR A 102 -8.31 -21.22 10.41
N ARG A 103 -9.64 -21.28 10.51
CA ARG A 103 -10.58 -20.91 9.44
C ARG A 103 -11.28 -19.60 9.78
N THR A 104 -10.51 -18.50 9.78
CA THR A 104 -11.06 -17.18 10.14
C THR A 104 -12.02 -16.69 9.06
N GLY A 105 -13.00 -15.86 9.45
CA GLY A 105 -13.98 -15.27 8.52
C GLY A 105 -13.35 -14.66 7.26
N PRO A 106 -12.29 -13.84 7.37
CA PRO A 106 -11.59 -13.28 6.21
C PRO A 106 -10.98 -14.33 5.27
N LEU A 107 -10.36 -15.39 5.80
CA LEU A 107 -9.77 -16.46 4.98
C LEU A 107 -10.85 -17.24 4.25
N MET A 108 -11.95 -17.56 4.93
CA MET A 108 -13.08 -18.27 4.34
C MET A 108 -13.77 -17.45 3.27
N HIS A 109 -13.94 -16.14 3.49
CA HIS A 109 -14.48 -15.23 2.48
C HIS A 109 -13.58 -15.17 1.24
N GLN A 110 -12.26 -15.11 1.40
CA GLN A 110 -11.33 -15.12 0.27
C GLN A 110 -11.40 -16.44 -0.54
N LEU A 111 -11.56 -17.59 0.12
CA LEU A 111 -11.77 -18.87 -0.56
C LEU A 111 -13.08 -18.88 -1.35
N LYS A 112 -14.17 -18.38 -0.77
CA LYS A 112 -15.47 -18.26 -1.47
C LYS A 112 -15.36 -17.39 -2.72
N LEU A 113 -14.65 -16.26 -2.64
CA LEU A 113 -14.41 -15.40 -3.81
C LEU A 113 -13.56 -16.10 -4.88
N CYS A 114 -12.56 -16.90 -4.50
CA CYS A 114 -11.78 -17.69 -5.46
C CYS A 114 -12.60 -18.79 -6.13
N ALA A 115 -13.55 -19.39 -5.41
CA ALA A 115 -14.44 -20.42 -5.97
C ALA A 115 -15.42 -19.80 -6.98
N ALA A 116 -15.93 -18.61 -6.67
CA ALA A 116 -16.83 -17.86 -7.53
C ALA A 116 -16.16 -17.29 -8.79
N ASP A 117 -14.92 -16.79 -8.67
CA ASP A 117 -14.20 -16.13 -9.77
C ASP A 117 -12.75 -16.62 -9.89
N ALA A 118 -12.41 -17.23 -11.04
CA ALA A 118 -11.05 -17.68 -11.36
C ALA A 118 -10.03 -16.53 -11.43
N ASN A 119 -10.49 -15.30 -11.67
CA ASN A 119 -9.66 -14.11 -11.77
C ASN A 119 -9.39 -13.47 -10.41
N TYR A 120 -10.27 -13.64 -9.42
CA TYR A 120 -10.07 -13.09 -8.10
C TYR A 120 -8.74 -13.53 -7.47
N ARG A 121 -7.89 -12.60 -7.04
CA ARG A 121 -6.59 -12.88 -6.41
C ARG A 121 -6.64 -12.59 -4.89
N PRO A 122 -6.43 -13.60 -4.03
CA PRO A 122 -6.34 -13.43 -2.58
C PRO A 122 -5.35 -12.36 -2.15
N LYS A 123 -5.78 -11.54 -1.21
CA LYS A 123 -4.92 -10.56 -0.53
C LYS A 123 -3.93 -11.32 0.35
N ARG A 124 -2.71 -10.78 0.51
CA ARG A 124 -1.69 -11.42 1.34
C ARG A 124 -2.16 -11.52 2.79
N ASP A 125 -2.10 -12.72 3.33
CA ASP A 125 -2.34 -13.01 4.74
C ASP A 125 -1.05 -12.71 5.52
N THR A 126 -0.50 -11.50 5.31
CA THR A 126 0.58 -11.01 6.17
C THR A 126 0.00 -10.86 7.57
N PRO A 127 0.69 -11.28 8.64
CA PRO A 127 0.34 -10.89 9.99
C PRO A 127 0.24 -9.36 10.03
N GLN A 128 -0.98 -8.86 9.98
CA GLN A 128 -1.22 -7.43 10.01
C GLN A 128 -1.14 -7.06 11.48
N LYS A 129 -0.19 -6.19 11.85
CA LYS A 129 -0.17 -5.59 13.19
C LYS A 129 -1.60 -5.12 13.52
N PRO A 130 -2.07 -5.25 14.78
CA PRO A 130 -3.41 -4.79 15.13
C PRO A 130 -3.65 -3.37 14.63
N LYS A 131 -4.84 -3.10 14.06
CA LYS A 131 -5.15 -1.81 13.40
C LYS A 131 -4.77 -0.61 14.27
N LYS A 132 -5.06 -0.67 15.57
CA LYS A 132 -4.69 0.36 16.57
C LYS A 132 -3.18 0.62 16.63
N VAL A 133 -2.36 -0.44 16.56
CA VAL A 133 -0.90 -0.33 16.57
C VAL A 133 -0.40 0.33 15.29
N ILE A 134 -0.95 -0.04 14.13
CA ILE A 134 -0.60 0.60 12.85
C ILE A 134 -0.96 2.09 12.88
N GLU A 135 -2.15 2.44 13.37
CA GLU A 135 -2.61 3.82 13.48
C GLU A 135 -1.71 4.65 14.40
N GLN A 136 -1.31 4.08 15.55
CA GLN A 136 -0.37 4.73 16.47
C GLN A 136 0.99 4.96 15.82
N GLU A 137 1.60 3.91 15.23
CA GLU A 137 2.91 4.03 14.54
C GLU A 137 2.87 5.04 13.39
N LEU A 138 1.76 5.12 12.66
CA LEU A 138 1.56 6.12 11.61
C LEU A 138 1.42 7.53 12.18
N SER A 139 0.73 7.68 13.32
CA SER A 139 0.61 8.96 14.02
C SER A 139 1.98 9.44 14.51
N ASP A 140 2.73 8.58 15.19
CA ASP A 140 4.07 8.88 15.72
C ASP A 140 5.03 9.24 14.59
N ARG A 141 4.98 8.50 13.47
CA ARG A 141 5.79 8.83 12.28
C ARG A 141 5.43 10.21 11.73
N ARG A 142 4.15 10.58 11.68
CA ARG A 142 3.71 11.89 11.15
C ARG A 142 4.20 13.04 12.00
N VAL A 143 4.23 12.91 13.32
CA VAL A 143 4.81 13.92 14.22
C VAL A 143 6.28 14.15 13.83
N LYS A 144 7.05 13.07 13.70
CA LYS A 144 8.47 13.15 13.34
C LYS A 144 8.71 13.68 11.92
N VAL A 145 7.84 13.32 10.97
CA VAL A 145 7.86 13.89 9.61
C VAL A 145 7.60 15.39 9.66
N GLN A 146 6.60 15.84 10.43
CA GLN A 146 6.26 17.25 10.56
C GLN A 146 7.44 18.05 11.11
N GLU A 147 8.02 17.61 12.23
CA GLU A 147 9.18 18.23 12.87
C GLU A 147 10.35 18.37 11.89
N LEU A 148 10.75 17.27 11.25
CA LEU A 148 11.91 17.30 10.34
C LEU A 148 11.66 18.14 9.09
N ILE A 149 10.43 18.18 8.56
CA ILE A 149 10.11 19.05 7.42
C ILE A 149 10.15 20.52 7.85
N ASN A 150 9.65 20.85 9.05
CA ASN A 150 9.73 22.21 9.61
C ASN A 150 11.17 22.64 9.88
N ASP A 151 12.03 21.71 10.28
CA ASP A 151 13.49 21.90 10.41
C ASP A 151 14.21 22.01 9.06
N GLY A 152 13.49 21.95 7.94
CA GLY A 152 14.03 22.15 6.60
C GLY A 152 14.71 20.93 5.98
N TYR A 153 14.48 19.72 6.51
CA TYR A 153 14.96 18.51 5.85
C TYR A 153 14.19 18.22 4.56
N SER A 154 14.89 17.72 3.54
CA SER A 154 14.24 17.21 2.33
C SER A 154 13.46 15.93 2.62
N VAL A 155 12.41 15.66 1.84
CA VAL A 155 11.58 14.43 1.98
C VAL A 155 12.44 13.16 1.95
N ALA A 156 13.49 13.14 1.14
CA ALA A 156 14.43 12.01 1.07
C ALA A 156 15.23 11.84 2.36
N ALA A 157 15.71 12.94 2.95
CA ALA A 157 16.42 12.89 4.24
C ALA A 157 15.49 12.51 5.39
N VAL A 158 14.25 12.99 5.39
CA VAL A 158 13.21 12.59 6.35
C VAL A 158 12.94 11.10 6.24
N ALA A 159 12.73 10.58 5.02
CA ALA A 159 12.49 9.15 4.77
C ALA A 159 13.59 8.26 5.36
N ALA A 160 14.85 8.62 5.17
CA ALA A 160 15.99 7.91 5.76
C ALA A 160 15.95 7.97 7.31
N LYS A 161 15.66 9.13 7.90
CA LYS A 161 15.63 9.31 9.37
C LYS A 161 14.46 8.59 10.05
N VAL A 162 13.30 8.52 9.42
CA VAL A 162 12.10 7.86 9.99
C VAL A 162 12.00 6.38 9.63
N GLY A 163 12.95 5.84 8.86
CA GLY A 163 12.95 4.44 8.42
C GLY A 163 11.76 4.10 7.51
N ALA A 164 11.34 5.03 6.66
CA ALA A 164 10.20 4.83 5.76
C ALA A 164 10.56 5.12 4.30
N SER A 165 9.75 4.63 3.36
CA SER A 165 9.92 4.99 1.95
C SER A 165 9.58 6.46 1.71
N VAL A 166 10.24 7.09 0.72
CA VAL A 166 9.91 8.45 0.26
C VAL A 166 8.43 8.59 -0.05
N ARG A 167 7.82 7.58 -0.70
CA ARG A 167 6.38 7.54 -0.99
C ARG A 167 5.51 7.58 0.27
N SER A 168 5.92 6.89 1.33
CA SER A 168 5.22 6.91 2.63
C SER A 168 5.28 8.30 3.26
N VAL A 169 6.46 8.92 3.27
CA VAL A 169 6.64 10.28 3.80
C VAL A 169 5.83 11.30 2.99
N MET A 170 5.83 11.22 1.66
CA MET A 170 5.00 12.10 0.83
C MET A 170 3.50 11.98 1.14
N ARG A 171 3.02 10.77 1.42
CA ARG A 171 1.63 10.54 1.84
C ARG A 171 1.37 11.20 3.19
N ASP A 172 2.29 11.08 4.14
CA ASP A 172 2.17 11.72 5.46
C ASP A 172 2.20 13.25 5.34
N CYS A 173 3.07 13.82 4.50
CA CYS A 173 3.07 15.26 4.23
C CYS A 173 1.72 15.73 3.66
N LYS A 174 1.11 14.96 2.75
CA LYS A 174 -0.22 15.28 2.22
C LYS A 174 -1.30 15.30 3.32
N VAL A 175 -1.26 14.32 4.23
CA VAL A 175 -2.18 14.27 5.38
C VAL A 175 -1.97 15.48 6.30
N LEU A 176 -0.71 15.80 6.62
CA LEU A 176 -0.38 16.95 7.46
C LEU A 176 -0.78 18.28 6.81
N GLN A 177 -0.64 18.40 5.49
CA GLN A 177 -1.11 19.58 4.74
C GLN A 177 -2.63 19.72 4.77
N GLN A 178 -3.36 18.60 4.65
CA GLN A 178 -4.82 18.60 4.74
C GLN A 178 -5.30 19.01 6.14
N SER A 179 -4.57 18.63 7.18
CA SER A 179 -4.87 19.02 8.56
C SER A 179 -4.28 20.38 8.97
N GLY A 180 -3.70 21.15 8.05
CA GLY A 180 -3.07 22.46 8.33
C GLY A 180 -1.78 22.40 9.17
N LYS A 181 -1.24 21.20 9.42
CA LYS A 181 -0.02 20.95 10.20
C LYS A 181 1.26 21.15 9.41
N LEU A 182 1.17 21.18 8.08
CA LEU A 182 2.24 21.58 7.18
C LEU A 182 1.72 22.58 6.16
N ILE A 183 2.53 23.61 5.89
CA ILE A 183 2.23 24.60 4.86
C ILE A 183 2.44 23.96 3.47
N LYS A 184 1.54 24.23 2.53
CA LYS A 184 1.70 23.83 1.12
C LYS A 184 2.79 24.69 0.47
N ASP A 185 4.04 24.27 0.52
CA ASP A 185 5.09 24.86 -0.32
C ASP A 185 5.13 24.14 -1.69
N ARG A 186 5.19 24.92 -2.77
CA ARG A 186 5.30 24.42 -4.15
C ARG A 186 6.66 23.73 -4.40
N ARG A 187 7.64 23.93 -3.52
CA ARG A 187 9.04 23.44 -3.63
C ARG A 187 9.38 22.21 -2.81
N THR A 188 8.47 21.64 -2.03
CA THR A 188 8.76 20.51 -1.10
C THR A 188 9.27 19.23 -1.81
N TYR A 189 9.25 19.19 -3.14
CA TYR A 189 9.59 18.01 -3.95
C TYR A 189 10.83 18.17 -4.86
N GLY A 190 11.57 19.28 -4.78
CA GLY A 190 12.72 19.55 -5.67
C GLY A 190 14.05 19.65 -4.94
N GLN A 191 14.87 18.60 -5.07
CA GLN A 191 16.34 18.52 -4.99
C GLN A 191 17.11 19.28 -3.88
N ALA A 192 17.94 18.50 -3.15
CA ALA A 192 19.14 18.88 -2.38
C ALA A 192 19.00 20.13 -1.46
N SER A 193 19.04 19.99 -0.14
CA SER A 193 20.25 19.70 0.64
C SER A 193 19.96 20.10 2.10
N LYS A 194 20.92 19.88 3.01
CA LYS A 194 20.89 20.43 4.36
C LYS A 194 20.68 21.95 4.33
N GLU A 195 19.77 22.44 5.18
CA GLU A 195 19.48 23.84 5.54
C GLU A 195 19.96 24.96 4.58
N PRO A 196 19.23 25.21 3.47
CA PRO A 196 19.36 26.40 2.64
C PRO A 196 19.40 27.71 3.44
N GLY A 197 18.52 27.84 4.44
CA GLY A 197 18.35 29.06 5.22
C GLY A 197 19.56 29.38 6.10
N ARG A 198 20.02 28.43 6.93
CA ARG A 198 21.16 28.66 7.83
C ARG A 198 22.46 28.90 7.07
N ILE A 199 22.73 28.15 6.01
CA ILE A 199 23.96 28.33 5.22
C ILE A 199 23.93 29.67 4.49
N VAL A 200 22.80 30.05 3.89
CA VAL A 200 22.65 31.37 3.26
C VAL A 200 22.79 32.49 4.29
N GLN A 201 22.16 32.36 5.46
CA GLN A 201 22.21 33.35 6.53
C GLN A 201 23.62 33.50 7.11
N GLU A 202 24.36 32.40 7.29
CA GLU A 202 25.76 32.41 7.73
C GLU A 202 26.69 33.04 6.69
N LEU A 203 26.49 32.75 5.39
CA LEU A 203 27.27 33.37 4.33
C LEU A 203 26.94 34.86 4.14
N ILE A 204 25.67 35.26 4.37
CA ILE A 204 25.26 36.67 4.44
C ILE A 204 25.98 37.36 5.61
N ARG A 205 26.01 36.74 6.79
CA ARG A 205 26.71 37.26 7.98
C ARG A 205 28.20 37.42 7.75
N LYS A 206 28.82 36.52 6.98
CA LYS A 206 30.23 36.60 6.54
C LYS A 206 30.49 37.61 5.42
N GLY A 207 29.47 38.32 4.94
CA GLY A 207 29.63 39.39 3.95
C GLY A 207 29.68 38.94 2.48
N HIS A 208 29.37 37.68 2.17
CA HIS A 208 29.39 37.20 0.78
C HIS A 208 28.30 37.85 -0.08
N SER A 209 28.64 38.13 -1.35
CA SER A 209 27.72 38.65 -2.36
C SER A 209 26.67 37.61 -2.77
N ASN A 210 25.57 38.07 -3.38
CA ASN A 210 24.50 37.17 -3.86
C ASN A 210 25.01 36.16 -4.90
N HIS A 211 25.98 36.58 -5.73
CA HIS A 211 26.61 35.73 -6.73
C HIS A 211 27.45 34.63 -6.09
N GLU A 212 28.31 34.96 -5.12
CA GLU A 212 29.16 33.97 -4.43
C GLU A 212 28.35 32.97 -3.61
N ILE A 213 27.28 33.44 -2.97
CA ILE A 213 26.35 32.57 -2.25
C ILE A 213 25.67 31.62 -3.23
N ALA A 214 25.16 32.12 -4.35
CA ALA A 214 24.54 31.32 -5.41
C ALA A 214 25.51 30.23 -5.93
N ALA A 215 26.75 30.61 -6.24
CA ALA A 215 27.78 29.69 -6.72
C ALA A 215 28.13 28.59 -5.69
N ARG A 216 28.16 28.91 -4.40
CA ARG A 216 28.51 27.96 -3.32
C ARG A 216 27.36 27.06 -2.87
N THR A 217 26.12 27.50 -3.03
CA THR A 217 24.93 26.81 -2.51
C THR A 217 24.10 26.13 -3.60
N GLY A 218 24.33 26.46 -4.87
CA GLY A 218 23.49 26.04 -5.98
C GLY A 218 22.16 26.80 -6.09
N PHE A 219 21.94 27.84 -5.27
CA PHE A 219 20.76 28.70 -5.40
C PHE A 219 20.90 29.70 -6.54
N THR A 220 19.77 30.16 -7.06
CA THR A 220 19.77 31.31 -7.97
C THR A 220 19.97 32.61 -7.18
N GLN A 221 20.62 33.61 -7.77
CA GLN A 221 20.82 34.92 -7.11
C GLN A 221 19.49 35.57 -6.69
N ARG A 222 18.40 35.32 -7.45
CA ARG A 222 17.04 35.76 -7.10
C ARG A 222 16.55 35.19 -5.77
N MET A 223 16.86 33.92 -5.49
CA MET A 223 16.49 33.25 -4.24
C MET A 223 17.28 33.80 -3.04
N VAL A 224 18.58 34.05 -3.21
CA VAL A 224 19.43 34.65 -2.17
C VAL A 224 18.94 36.07 -1.84
N ARG A 225 18.60 36.86 -2.85
CA ARG A 225 18.02 38.20 -2.67
C ARG A 225 16.70 38.17 -1.90
N ALA A 226 15.77 37.30 -2.29
CA ALA A 226 14.48 37.15 -1.60
C ALA A 226 14.66 36.73 -0.13
N HIS A 227 15.69 35.93 0.17
CA HIS A 227 16.03 35.54 1.54
C HIS A 227 16.54 36.74 2.36
N ARG A 228 17.45 37.56 1.81
CA ARG A 228 17.92 38.81 2.44
C ARG A 228 16.75 39.77 2.74
N GLU A 229 15.84 39.95 1.78
CA GLU A 229 14.67 40.82 1.95
C GLU A 229 13.70 40.32 3.02
N ARG A 230 13.58 39.01 3.23
CA ARG A 230 12.78 38.44 4.32
C ARG A 230 13.42 38.68 5.68
N VAL A 231 14.71 38.38 5.82
CA VAL A 231 15.46 38.58 7.08
C VAL A 231 15.47 40.07 7.47
N ASN A 232 15.66 40.97 6.51
CA ASN A 232 15.60 42.40 6.79
C ASN A 232 14.22 42.82 7.29
N ARG A 233 13.13 42.32 6.69
CA ARG A 233 11.76 42.61 7.15
C ARG A 233 11.51 42.09 8.56
N GLU A 234 11.95 40.88 8.87
CA GLU A 234 11.83 40.27 10.21
C GLU A 234 12.62 41.09 11.25
N ASN A 235 13.85 41.51 10.94
CA ASN A 235 14.65 42.36 11.83
C ASN A 235 14.02 43.75 12.04
N THR A 236 13.44 44.33 10.98
CA THR A 236 12.79 45.65 11.07
C THR A 236 11.51 45.58 11.91
N ALA A 237 10.76 44.49 11.79
CA ALA A 237 9.54 44.24 12.56
C ALA A 237 9.82 43.91 14.04
N GLN A 238 11.01 43.41 14.38
CA GLN A 238 11.42 43.16 15.77
C GLN A 238 12.04 44.39 16.45
N ALA A 239 12.49 45.37 15.66
CA ALA A 239 13.05 46.63 16.15
C ALA A 239 12.00 47.76 16.30
N SER A 240 10.74 47.48 15.96
CA SER A 240 9.58 48.38 16.10
C SER A 240 8.69 47.91 17.23
#